data_AF-A0A535XQZ2-F1
#
_entry.id   AF-A0A535XQZ2-F1
#
_cell.length_a   1.000
_cell.length_b   1.000
_cell.length_c   1.000
_cell.angle_alpha   90.00
_cell.angle_beta   90.00
_cell.angle_gamma   90.00
#
_symmetry.space_group_name_H-M   'P 1'
#
loop_
_entity.id
_entity.type
_entity.pdbx_description
1 polymer ?
#
loop_
_entity_poly.entity_id
_entity_poly.type
_entity_poly.pdbx_seq_one_letter_code
_entity_poly.pdbx_strand_id
1 'polypeptide(L)'
;MRWQPAAGVLLAGLPAAAACATVAAAAAAVVRRVAVDYAEPVVYGQALRLVWGEPLYQPLDRSPLTVAAYTPLPGRALSLACGIAAAVMVGVIAGRNAGEKWAGMFAGLLFVALAFPRDRDDTPWLGLYRVDLLGVALSLAAIAVLTWRNNIRAAVVAGFLAGLALLCKPTFFAALLAGGLWLFSSNEKRSFMAFIVSAACIFAVPCALLQATTGAF
;
A
#
# COMPACT_ATOMS: atom_id res chain seq x y z
N MET A 1 -19.94 6.17 37.42
CA MET A 1 -19.83 4.77 36.94
C MET A 1 -18.63 4.65 36.00
N ARG A 2 -17.58 3.90 36.40
CA ARG A 2 -16.31 3.74 35.67
C ARG A 2 -16.26 2.43 34.85
N TRP A 3 -17.37 2.07 34.19
CA TRP A 3 -17.47 0.81 33.40
C TRP A 3 -16.94 0.94 31.96
N GLN A 4 -16.80 2.17 31.47
CA GLN A 4 -16.31 2.46 30.12
C GLN A 4 -14.94 1.85 29.78
N PRO A 5 -13.90 1.91 30.65
CA PRO A 5 -12.62 1.28 30.32
C PRO A 5 -12.69 -0.25 30.29
N ALA A 6 -13.46 -0.88 31.19
CA ALA A 6 -13.59 -2.34 31.22
C ALA A 6 -14.35 -2.88 29.99
N ALA A 7 -15.44 -2.22 29.60
CA ALA A 7 -16.17 -2.55 28.38
C ALA A 7 -15.32 -2.32 27.12
N GLY A 8 -14.55 -1.22 27.08
CA GLY A 8 -13.62 -0.94 25.98
C GLY A 8 -12.51 -1.99 25.83
N VAL A 9 -11.95 -2.48 26.93
CA VAL A 9 -10.93 -3.55 26.92
C VAL A 9 -11.53 -4.88 26.43
N LEU A 10 -12.73 -5.23 26.89
CA LEU A 10 -13.43 -6.44 26.42
C LEU A 10 -13.76 -6.38 24.92
N LEU A 11 -14.27 -5.23 24.46
CA LEU A 11 -14.58 -5.01 23.05
C LEU A 11 -13.33 -5.01 22.17
N ALA A 12 -12.18 -4.53 22.69
CA ALA A 12 -10.91 -4.54 21.98
C ALA A 12 -10.25 -5.93 21.94
N GLY A 13 -10.60 -6.82 22.89
CA GLY A 13 -9.99 -8.15 23.01
C GLY A 13 -10.21 -9.03 21.78
N LEU A 14 -11.42 -9.05 21.22
CA LEU A 14 -11.73 -9.84 20.02
C LEU A 14 -10.95 -9.38 18.76
N PRO A 15 -10.99 -8.11 18.35
CA PRO A 15 -10.20 -7.65 17.21
C PRO A 15 -8.70 -7.73 17.49
N ALA A 16 -8.25 -7.57 18.73
CA ALA A 16 -6.85 -7.78 19.10
C ALA A 16 -6.41 -9.24 18.89
N ALA A 17 -7.19 -10.21 19.37
CA ALA A 17 -6.89 -11.62 19.19
C ALA A 17 -6.85 -12.01 17.70
N ALA A 18 -7.84 -11.55 16.92
CA ALA A 18 -7.88 -11.77 15.48
C ALA A 18 -6.68 -11.10 14.76
N ALA A 19 -6.34 -9.86 15.12
CA ALA A 19 -5.18 -9.17 14.57
C ALA A 19 -3.87 -9.91 14.89
N CYS A 20 -3.69 -10.36 16.14
CA CYS A 20 -2.53 -11.16 16.54
C CYS A 20 -2.43 -12.46 15.73
N ALA A 21 -3.54 -13.17 15.54
CA ALA A 21 -3.57 -14.39 14.72
C ALA A 21 -3.20 -14.12 13.25
N THR A 22 -3.70 -13.01 12.67
CA THR A 22 -3.34 -12.57 11.31
C THR A 22 -1.85 -12.22 11.20
N VAL A 23 -1.29 -11.45 12.14
CA VAL A 23 0.13 -11.10 12.12
C VAL A 23 1.01 -12.33 12.32
N ALA A 24 0.64 -13.24 13.22
CA ALA A 24 1.39 -14.47 13.46
C ALA A 24 1.41 -15.37 12.20
N ALA A 25 0.26 -15.56 11.55
CA ALA A 25 0.18 -16.31 10.30
C ALA A 25 0.98 -15.65 9.17
N ALA A 26 0.92 -14.32 9.04
CA ALA A 26 1.71 -13.57 8.07
C ALA A 26 3.22 -13.71 8.33
N ALA A 27 3.65 -13.60 9.59
CA ALA A 27 5.04 -13.78 9.98
C ALA A 27 5.54 -15.20 9.67
N ALA A 28 4.72 -16.22 9.92
CA ALA A 28 5.05 -17.60 9.55
C ALA A 28 5.24 -17.76 8.03
N ALA A 29 4.40 -17.10 7.22
CA ALA A 29 4.54 -17.09 5.77
C ALA A 29 5.85 -16.43 5.30
N VAL A 30 6.31 -15.36 5.96
CA VAL A 30 7.58 -14.69 5.63
C VAL A 30 8.79 -15.63 5.71
N VAL A 31 8.79 -16.57 6.66
CA VAL A 31 9.92 -17.49 6.89
C VAL A 31 9.93 -18.68 5.92
N ARG A 32 8.82 -18.95 5.22
CA ARG A 32 8.74 -20.06 4.25
C ARG A 32 9.61 -19.77 3.03
N ARG A 33 10.46 -20.74 2.64
CA ARG A 33 11.36 -20.63 1.48
C ARG A 33 10.72 -21.00 0.14
N VAL A 34 9.57 -21.67 0.18
CA VAL A 34 8.81 -22.05 -1.01
C VAL A 34 7.80 -20.95 -1.33
N ALA A 35 7.44 -20.77 -2.60
CA ALA A 35 6.36 -19.89 -3.02
C ALA A 35 5.06 -20.23 -2.27
N VAL A 36 4.42 -19.23 -1.70
CA VAL A 36 3.16 -19.39 -0.93
C VAL A 36 1.95 -18.93 -1.75
N ASP A 37 2.19 -18.12 -2.78
CA ASP A 37 1.15 -17.63 -3.69
C ASP A 37 1.61 -17.82 -5.14
N TYR A 38 0.65 -18.01 -6.04
CA TYR A 38 0.93 -18.25 -7.45
C TYR A 38 1.54 -17.02 -8.15
N ALA A 39 1.31 -15.82 -7.60
CA ALA A 39 1.82 -14.58 -8.18
C ALA A 39 3.30 -14.33 -7.85
N GLU A 40 3.85 -14.94 -6.79
CA GLU A 40 5.22 -14.64 -6.34
C GLU A 40 6.29 -14.98 -7.38
N PRO A 41 6.24 -16.17 -8.05
CA PRO A 41 7.17 -16.48 -9.12
C PRO A 41 7.07 -15.51 -10.31
N VAL A 42 5.86 -15.01 -10.60
CA VAL A 42 5.62 -14.06 -11.70
C VAL A 42 6.29 -12.71 -11.40
N VAL A 43 6.09 -12.17 -10.19
CA VAL A 43 6.71 -10.90 -9.77
C VAL A 43 8.23 -11.04 -9.68
N TYR A 44 8.72 -12.18 -9.19
CA TYR A 44 10.16 -12.45 -9.15
C TYR A 44 10.77 -12.55 -10.55
N GLY A 45 10.10 -13.23 -11.48
CA GLY A 45 10.50 -13.30 -12.88
C GLY A 45 10.59 -11.91 -13.53
N GLN A 46 9.62 -11.02 -13.27
CA GLN A 46 9.69 -9.63 -13.76
C GLN A 46 10.86 -8.83 -13.17
N ALA A 47 11.17 -9.06 -11.89
CA ALA A 47 12.35 -8.45 -11.25
C ALA A 47 13.63 -8.84 -12.00
N LEU A 48 13.79 -10.14 -12.29
CA LEU A 48 14.95 -10.66 -13.00
C LEU A 48 15.08 -10.09 -14.41
N ARG A 49 13.96 -9.92 -15.13
CA ARG A 49 13.96 -9.32 -16.47
C ARG A 49 14.48 -7.89 -16.47
N LEU A 50 14.08 -7.08 -15.49
CA LEU A 50 14.64 -5.74 -15.31
C LEU A 50 16.14 -5.77 -15.00
N VAL A 51 16.58 -6.71 -14.16
CA VAL A 51 18.01 -6.90 -13.84
C VAL A 51 18.82 -7.30 -15.07
N TRP A 52 18.23 -8.09 -15.98
CA TRP A 52 18.86 -8.52 -17.23
C TRP A 52 18.66 -7.54 -18.40
N GLY A 53 17.99 -6.41 -18.19
CA GLY A 53 17.70 -5.44 -19.25
C GLY A 53 16.72 -5.94 -20.31
N GLU A 54 15.93 -6.97 -20.00
CA GLU A 54 14.88 -7.47 -20.86
C GLU A 54 13.60 -6.61 -20.75
N PRO A 55 12.74 -6.59 -21.79
CA PRO A 55 11.44 -5.93 -21.73
C PRO A 55 10.61 -6.43 -20.54
N LEU A 56 9.90 -5.54 -19.84
CA LEU A 56 9.09 -5.92 -18.68
C LEU A 56 7.95 -6.89 -19.05
N TYR A 57 7.27 -6.62 -20.17
CA TYR A 57 6.21 -7.49 -20.71
C TYR A 57 6.78 -8.60 -21.57
N GLN A 58 6.16 -9.78 -21.49
CA GLN A 58 6.51 -10.90 -22.34
C GLN A 58 5.74 -10.76 -23.66
N PRO A 59 6.31 -11.19 -24.80
CA PRO A 59 5.57 -11.25 -26.04
C PRO A 59 4.33 -12.15 -25.90
N LEU A 60 3.19 -11.64 -26.37
CA LEU A 60 1.88 -12.28 -26.22
C LEU A 60 1.68 -13.49 -27.15
N ASP A 61 2.64 -13.75 -28.04
CA ASP A 61 2.64 -14.84 -29.01
C ASP A 61 3.25 -16.15 -28.46
N ARG A 62 3.78 -16.14 -27.23
CA ARG A 62 4.42 -17.30 -26.60
C ARG A 62 4.04 -17.47 -25.13
N SER A 63 4.06 -18.72 -24.67
CA SER A 63 3.85 -19.07 -23.27
C SER A 63 5.02 -18.58 -22.40
N PRO A 64 4.78 -18.15 -21.15
CA PRO A 64 3.49 -18.03 -20.49
C PRO A 64 2.73 -16.74 -20.86
N LEU A 65 1.42 -16.87 -21.15
CA LEU A 65 0.52 -15.74 -21.46
C LEU A 65 0.17 -14.89 -20.21
N THR A 66 1.03 -14.88 -19.20
CA THR A 66 0.82 -14.19 -17.93
C THR A 66 1.52 -12.84 -17.94
N VAL A 67 0.75 -11.77 -17.83
CA VAL A 67 1.26 -10.42 -17.61
C VAL A 67 0.99 -10.05 -16.17
N ALA A 68 2.05 -9.82 -15.38
CA ALA A 68 1.90 -9.18 -14.09
C ALA A 68 1.93 -7.65 -14.28
N ALA A 69 0.90 -6.98 -13.78
CA ALA A 69 0.77 -5.53 -13.86
C ALA A 69 1.47 -4.83 -12.66
N TYR A 70 2.63 -5.36 -12.23
CA TYR A 70 3.28 -4.98 -10.97
C TYR A 70 4.71 -4.51 -11.22
N THR A 71 5.11 -3.42 -10.57
CA THR A 71 6.55 -3.09 -10.46
C THR A 71 7.19 -4.04 -9.45
N PRO A 72 8.28 -4.74 -9.78
CA PRO A 72 8.83 -5.77 -8.90
C PRO A 72 9.63 -5.15 -7.75
N LEU A 73 8.96 -4.88 -6.62
CA LEU A 73 9.61 -4.47 -5.36
C LEU A 73 9.56 -5.61 -4.33
N PRO A 74 10.64 -5.86 -3.55
CA PRO A 74 10.85 -7.18 -2.98
C PRO A 74 10.27 -7.39 -1.59
N GLY A 75 9.64 -8.55 -1.41
CA GLY A 75 9.76 -9.37 -0.20
C GLY A 75 8.49 -9.48 0.63
N ARG A 76 8.16 -10.70 1.08
CA ARG A 76 7.07 -10.91 2.06
C ARG A 76 7.27 -10.09 3.34
N ALA A 77 8.53 -9.91 3.75
CA ALA A 77 8.87 -9.07 4.90
C ALA A 77 8.52 -7.59 4.68
N LEU A 78 8.75 -7.07 3.47
CA LEU A 78 8.36 -5.71 3.11
C LEU A 78 6.84 -5.58 3.06
N SER A 79 6.14 -6.53 2.44
CA SER A 79 4.67 -6.58 2.39
C SER A 79 4.07 -6.59 3.80
N LEU A 80 4.60 -7.41 4.72
CA LEU A 80 4.21 -7.43 6.13
C LEU A 80 4.46 -6.08 6.81
N ALA A 81 5.68 -5.52 6.66
CA ALA A 81 6.02 -4.23 7.25
C ALA A 81 5.11 -3.11 6.75
N CYS A 82 4.81 -3.07 5.45
CA CYS A 82 3.89 -2.12 4.84
C CYS A 82 2.45 -2.30 5.34
N GLY A 83 1.98 -3.52 5.51
CA GLY A 83 0.64 -3.76 6.06
C GLY A 83 0.52 -3.34 7.54
N ILE A 84 1.57 -3.56 8.35
CA ILE A 84 1.64 -3.02 9.72
C ILE A 84 1.67 -1.49 9.70
N ALA A 85 2.48 -0.88 8.82
CA ALA A 85 2.54 0.58 8.68
C ALA A 85 1.18 1.15 8.25
N ALA A 86 0.47 0.50 7.33
CA ALA A 86 -0.88 0.86 6.92
C ALA A 86 -1.87 0.81 8.09
N ALA A 87 -1.83 -0.26 8.89
CA ALA A 87 -2.67 -0.38 10.08
C ALA A 87 -2.43 0.74 11.10
N VAL A 88 -1.15 1.06 11.35
CA VAL A 88 -0.77 2.17 12.22
C VAL A 88 -1.29 3.49 11.66
N MET A 89 -1.13 3.75 10.37
CA MET A 89 -1.62 4.98 9.74
C MET A 89 -3.15 5.10 9.81
N VAL A 90 -3.89 4.02 9.53
CA VAL A 90 -5.35 3.99 9.70
C VAL A 90 -5.72 4.34 11.14
N GLY A 91 -5.05 3.74 12.12
CA GLY A 91 -5.30 4.03 13.52
C GLY A 91 -4.97 5.47 13.92
N VAL A 92 -3.85 6.03 13.44
CA VAL A 92 -3.48 7.42 13.72
C VAL A 92 -4.47 8.39 13.07
N ILE A 93 -4.86 8.17 11.81
CA ILE A 93 -5.83 9.01 11.10
C ILE A 93 -7.19 8.98 11.81
N ALA A 94 -7.70 7.77 12.12
CA ALA A 94 -8.98 7.61 12.80
C ALA A 94 -8.96 8.22 14.20
N GLY A 95 -7.90 7.98 14.98
CA GLY A 95 -7.78 8.50 16.33
C GLY A 95 -7.67 10.03 16.38
N ARG A 96 -6.96 10.64 15.42
CA ARG A 96 -6.88 12.10 15.33
C ARG A 96 -8.20 12.72 14.90
N ASN A 97 -8.90 12.11 13.94
CA ASN A 97 -10.19 12.61 13.47
C ASN A 97 -11.29 12.48 14.53
N ALA A 98 -11.27 11.40 15.33
CA ALA A 98 -12.21 11.20 16.42
C ALA A 98 -11.84 11.97 17.70
N GLY A 99 -10.62 12.51 17.80
CA GLY A 99 -10.08 13.09 19.03
C GLY A 99 -9.80 12.07 20.15
N GLU A 100 -9.86 10.76 19.84
CA GLU A 100 -9.87 9.68 20.83
C GLU A 100 -8.89 8.57 20.48
N LYS A 101 -7.99 8.23 21.42
CA LYS A 101 -6.96 7.19 21.23
C LYS A 101 -7.56 5.80 21.04
N TRP A 102 -8.68 5.52 21.72
CA TRP A 102 -9.37 4.25 21.61
C TRP A 102 -9.92 4.03 20.21
N ALA A 103 -10.53 5.04 19.59
CA ALA A 103 -11.03 4.95 18.22
C ALA A 103 -9.90 4.60 17.23
N GLY A 104 -8.73 5.21 17.41
CA GLY A 104 -7.55 4.90 16.61
C GLY A 104 -7.04 3.48 16.81
N MET A 105 -6.92 3.02 18.07
CA MET A 105 -6.52 1.65 18.36
C MET A 105 -7.50 0.63 17.75
N PHE A 106 -8.81 0.84 17.92
CA PHE A 106 -9.84 -0.02 17.34
C PHE A 106 -9.78 -0.05 15.82
N ALA A 107 -9.61 1.10 15.16
CA ALA A 107 -9.50 1.16 13.70
C ALA A 107 -8.28 0.37 13.19
N GLY A 108 -7.11 0.53 13.83
CA GLY A 108 -5.91 -0.22 13.48
C GLY A 108 -6.06 -1.72 13.69
N LEU A 109 -6.62 -2.15 14.83
CA LEU A 109 -6.87 -3.56 15.13
C LEU A 109 -7.88 -4.18 14.16
N LEU A 110 -8.99 -3.50 13.88
CA LEU A 110 -9.99 -3.97 12.91
C LEU A 110 -9.42 -4.07 11.51
N PHE A 111 -8.57 -3.12 11.11
CA PHE A 111 -7.88 -3.18 9.83
C PHE A 111 -7.01 -4.44 9.73
N VAL A 112 -6.18 -4.73 10.73
CA VAL A 112 -5.36 -5.96 10.72
C VAL A 112 -6.21 -7.23 10.79
N ALA A 113 -7.28 -7.21 11.58
CA ALA A 113 -8.13 -8.38 11.78
C ALA A 113 -8.95 -8.73 10.53
N LEU A 114 -9.44 -7.74 9.78
CA LEU A 114 -10.48 -7.94 8.76
C LEU A 114 -10.06 -7.54 7.34
N ALA A 115 -9.08 -6.65 7.16
CA ALA A 115 -8.75 -6.13 5.83
C ALA A 115 -7.96 -7.14 4.96
N PHE A 116 -7.52 -8.25 5.54
CA PHE A 116 -6.67 -9.23 4.86
C PHE A 116 -7.41 -10.57 4.72
N PRO A 117 -7.97 -10.86 3.54
CA PRO A 117 -8.49 -12.18 3.22
C PRO A 117 -7.41 -13.24 3.44
N ARG A 118 -7.87 -14.43 3.83
CA ARG A 118 -7.01 -15.61 4.01
C ARG A 118 -7.22 -16.52 2.82
N ASP A 119 -6.14 -17.03 2.25
CA ASP A 119 -6.21 -18.00 1.16
C ASP A 119 -6.50 -19.42 1.69
N ARG A 120 -6.61 -20.42 0.79
CA ARG A 120 -6.87 -21.84 1.07
C ARG A 120 -5.94 -22.43 2.14
N ASP A 121 -4.69 -22.00 2.18
CA ASP A 121 -3.67 -22.44 3.16
C ASP A 121 -3.64 -21.57 4.43
N ASP A 122 -4.74 -20.85 4.70
CA ASP A 122 -4.93 -19.91 5.82
C ASP A 122 -3.87 -18.80 5.92
N THR A 123 -3.18 -18.52 4.81
CA THR A 123 -2.19 -17.45 4.76
C THR A 123 -2.89 -16.11 4.48
N PRO A 124 -2.78 -15.12 5.38
CA PRO A 124 -3.38 -13.83 5.15
C PRO A 124 -2.61 -13.05 4.09
N TRP A 125 -3.32 -12.24 3.30
CA TRP A 125 -2.73 -11.36 2.29
C TRP A 125 -1.61 -10.46 2.83
N LEU A 126 -1.63 -10.15 4.13
CA LEU A 126 -0.59 -9.43 4.86
C LEU A 126 0.81 -10.03 4.70
N GLY A 127 0.92 -11.36 4.55
CA GLY A 127 2.19 -12.08 4.46
C GLY A 127 2.58 -12.56 3.07
N LEU A 128 1.82 -12.20 2.03
CA LEU A 128 2.09 -12.62 0.65
C LEU A 128 3.06 -11.67 -0.04
N TYR A 129 3.87 -12.18 -0.98
CA TYR A 129 4.77 -11.36 -1.80
C TYR A 129 3.95 -10.60 -2.86
N ARG A 130 3.28 -9.53 -2.42
CA ARG A 130 2.45 -8.66 -3.28
C ARG A 130 2.76 -7.19 -3.01
N VAL A 131 2.73 -6.41 -4.09
CA VAL A 131 2.99 -4.96 -4.05
C VAL A 131 1.80 -4.14 -3.61
N ASP A 132 0.61 -4.76 -3.51
CA ASP A 132 -0.62 -4.07 -3.12
C ASP A 132 -0.47 -3.38 -1.76
N LEU A 133 0.16 -4.03 -0.77
CA LEU A 133 0.34 -3.46 0.57
C LEU A 133 1.29 -2.27 0.60
N LEU A 134 2.32 -2.28 -0.24
CA LEU A 134 3.20 -1.14 -0.43
C LEU A 134 2.41 0.04 -1.02
N GLY A 135 1.62 -0.21 -2.08
CA GLY A 135 0.75 0.80 -2.69
C GLY A 135 -0.27 1.38 -1.70
N VAL A 136 -0.89 0.53 -0.87
CA VAL A 136 -1.81 0.96 0.20
C VAL A 136 -1.10 1.82 1.24
N ALA A 137 0.08 1.40 1.73
CA ALA A 137 0.83 2.16 2.71
C ALA A 137 1.24 3.53 2.16
N LEU A 138 1.73 3.60 0.92
CA LEU A 138 2.07 4.86 0.25
C LEU A 138 0.85 5.76 0.06
N SER A 139 -0.30 5.19 -0.31
CA SER A 139 -1.56 5.90 -0.45
C SER A 139 -2.02 6.52 0.88
N LEU A 140 -1.98 5.74 1.96
CA LEU A 140 -2.32 6.21 3.32
C LEU A 140 -1.33 7.26 3.81
N ALA A 141 -0.05 7.12 3.49
CA ALA A 141 0.96 8.11 3.82
C ALA A 141 0.71 9.44 3.09
N ALA A 142 0.34 9.40 1.81
CA ALA A 142 -0.05 10.59 1.06
C ALA A 142 -1.26 11.30 1.70
N ILE A 143 -2.29 10.55 2.08
CA ILE A 143 -3.46 11.07 2.79
C ILE A 143 -3.07 11.67 4.15
N ALA A 144 -2.26 10.95 4.94
CA ALA A 144 -1.80 11.43 6.24
C ALA A 144 -1.04 12.76 6.13
N VAL A 145 -0.15 12.89 5.15
CA VAL A 145 0.60 14.13 4.90
C VAL A 145 -0.34 15.30 4.58
N LEU A 146 -1.32 15.09 3.69
CA LEU A 146 -2.29 16.13 3.32
C LEU A 146 -3.20 16.52 4.50
N THR A 147 -3.62 15.56 5.32
CA THR A 147 -4.48 15.83 6.48
C THR A 147 -3.77 16.57 7.60
N TRP A 148 -2.45 16.39 7.77
CA TRP A 148 -1.71 16.99 8.89
C TRP A 148 -1.04 18.32 8.56
N ARG A 149 -0.73 18.57 7.29
CA ARG A 149 -0.02 19.78 6.87
C ARG A 149 -0.64 20.34 5.61
N ASN A 150 -1.02 21.61 5.69
CA ASN A 150 -1.59 22.33 4.56
C ASN A 150 -0.58 23.33 3.99
N ASN A 151 0.47 22.81 3.32
CA ASN A 151 1.47 23.65 2.66
C ASN A 151 2.01 22.99 1.38
N ILE A 152 2.68 23.77 0.54
CA ILE A 152 3.17 23.30 -0.76
C ILE A 152 4.17 22.14 -0.62
N ARG A 153 5.01 22.13 0.42
CA ARG A 153 5.97 21.04 0.65
C ARG A 153 5.25 19.73 0.96
N ALA A 154 4.20 19.78 1.79
CA ALA A 154 3.35 18.64 2.09
C ALA A 154 2.62 18.15 0.83
N ALA A 155 2.14 19.07 -0.01
CA ALA A 155 1.53 18.71 -1.30
C ALA A 155 2.51 17.98 -2.24
N VAL A 156 3.76 18.45 -2.35
CA VAL A 156 4.81 17.78 -3.13
C VAL A 156 5.12 16.39 -2.57
N VAL A 157 5.29 16.27 -1.25
CA VAL A 157 5.58 14.97 -0.60
C VAL A 157 4.41 14.00 -0.79
N ALA A 158 3.17 14.47 -0.62
CA ALA A 158 1.99 13.65 -0.82
C ALA A 158 1.83 13.22 -2.29
N GLY A 159 2.12 14.12 -3.24
CA GLY A 159 2.07 13.80 -4.66
C GLY A 159 3.16 12.80 -5.06
N PHE A 160 4.37 12.95 -4.52
CA PHE A 160 5.44 11.96 -4.65
C PHE A 160 5.01 10.58 -4.16
N LEU A 161 4.43 10.49 -2.95
CA LEU A 161 3.95 9.23 -2.37
C LEU A 161 2.79 8.62 -3.18
N ALA A 162 1.84 9.43 -3.65
CA ALA A 162 0.74 8.99 -4.49
C ALA A 162 1.23 8.49 -5.87
N GLY A 163 2.23 9.15 -6.45
CA GLY A 163 2.89 8.71 -7.69
C GLY A 163 3.57 7.35 -7.52
N LEU A 164 4.28 7.14 -6.40
CA LEU A 164 4.86 5.83 -6.07
C LEU A 164 3.78 4.75 -5.89
N ALA A 165 2.66 5.09 -5.26
CA ALA A 165 1.53 4.16 -5.12
C ALA A 165 0.95 3.76 -6.49
N LEU A 166 0.82 4.71 -7.42
CA LEU A 166 0.36 4.47 -8.78
C LEU A 166 1.31 3.54 -9.56
N LEU A 167 2.62 3.69 -9.37
CA LEU A 167 3.62 2.78 -9.94
C LEU A 167 3.50 1.35 -9.42
N CYS A 168 3.02 1.16 -8.18
CA CYS A 168 2.80 -0.18 -7.64
C CYS A 168 1.66 -0.88 -8.39
N LYS A 169 0.56 -0.16 -8.64
CA LYS A 169 -0.60 -0.65 -9.40
C LYS A 169 -1.47 0.52 -9.90
N PRO A 170 -1.93 0.49 -11.16
CA PRO A 170 -2.81 1.56 -11.69
C PRO A 170 -4.07 1.79 -10.86
N THR A 171 -4.59 0.77 -10.18
CA THR A 171 -5.77 0.88 -9.32
C THR A 171 -5.58 1.81 -8.11
N PHE A 172 -4.35 2.14 -7.73
CA PHE A 172 -4.06 3.10 -6.63
C PHE A 172 -4.22 4.57 -7.03
N PHE A 173 -4.65 4.84 -8.26
CA PHE A 173 -5.11 6.16 -8.72
C PHE A 173 -6.15 6.82 -7.80
N ALA A 174 -6.91 6.04 -7.02
CA ALA A 174 -7.86 6.56 -6.05
C ALA A 174 -7.24 7.55 -5.04
N ALA A 175 -6.01 7.33 -4.58
CA ALA A 175 -5.34 8.24 -3.65
C ALA A 175 -5.02 9.59 -4.33
N LEU A 176 -4.62 9.54 -5.60
CA LEU A 176 -4.36 10.72 -6.42
C LEU A 176 -5.66 11.52 -6.67
N LEU A 177 -6.76 10.84 -7.01
CA LEU A 177 -8.06 11.49 -7.15
C LEU A 177 -8.51 12.16 -5.86
N ALA A 178 -8.49 11.43 -4.74
CA ALA A 178 -9.00 11.94 -3.47
C ALA A 178 -8.21 13.18 -3.03
N GLY A 179 -6.87 13.12 -3.08
CA GLY A 179 -6.01 14.26 -2.74
C GLY A 179 -6.18 15.44 -3.72
N GLY A 180 -6.29 15.16 -5.02
CA GLY A 180 -6.50 16.18 -6.05
C GLY A 180 -7.84 16.91 -5.90
N LEU A 181 -8.93 16.16 -5.71
CA LEU A 181 -10.27 16.72 -5.51
C LEU A 181 -10.33 17.56 -4.22
N TRP A 182 -9.71 17.08 -3.14
CA TRP A 182 -9.65 17.82 -1.88
C TRP A 182 -8.93 19.16 -2.04
N LEU A 183 -7.71 19.17 -2.57
CA LEU A 183 -6.93 20.41 -2.80
C LEU A 183 -7.62 21.36 -3.79
N PHE A 184 -8.28 20.81 -4.81
CA PHE A 184 -9.08 21.59 -5.75
C PHE A 184 -10.28 22.26 -5.06
N SER A 185 -11.00 21.52 -4.22
CA SER A 185 -12.15 22.04 -3.45
C SER A 185 -11.75 23.11 -2.43
N SER A 186 -10.54 23.03 -1.87
CA SER A 186 -9.98 24.04 -0.96
C SER A 186 -9.48 25.32 -1.66
N ASN A 187 -9.62 25.41 -2.99
CA ASN A 187 -9.18 26.54 -3.82
C ASN A 187 -7.67 26.82 -3.75
N GLU A 188 -6.86 25.82 -3.40
CA GLU A 188 -5.40 25.93 -3.26
C GLU A 188 -4.68 25.58 -4.56
N LYS A 189 -4.83 26.41 -5.59
CA LYS A 189 -4.30 26.13 -6.94
C LYS A 189 -2.81 25.77 -6.96
N ARG A 190 -1.98 26.41 -6.14
CA ARG A 190 -0.53 26.13 -6.07
C ARG A 190 -0.24 24.77 -5.45
N SER A 191 -0.87 24.44 -4.33
CA SER A 191 -0.73 23.13 -3.67
C SER A 191 -1.24 22.01 -4.57
N PHE A 192 -2.40 22.21 -5.21
CA PHE A 192 -2.97 21.29 -6.19
C PHE A 192 -2.00 21.02 -7.35
N MET A 193 -1.48 22.06 -8.00
CA MET A 193 -0.53 21.89 -9.11
C MET A 193 0.74 21.18 -8.65
N ALA A 194 1.29 21.54 -7.49
CA ALA A 194 2.48 20.89 -6.94
C ALA A 194 2.25 19.39 -6.66
N PHE A 195 1.09 19.02 -6.13
CA PHE A 195 0.69 17.64 -5.91
C PHE A 195 0.57 16.85 -7.22
N ILE A 196 -0.16 17.37 -8.22
CA ILE A 196 -0.37 16.68 -9.50
C ILE A 196 0.94 16.55 -10.28
N VAL A 197 1.73 17.62 -10.38
CA VAL A 197 3.00 17.60 -11.11
C VAL A 197 3.98 16.64 -10.46
N SER A 198 4.11 16.64 -9.13
CA SER A 198 5.01 15.70 -8.45
C SER A 198 4.57 14.24 -8.65
N ALA A 199 3.28 13.93 -8.55
CA ALA A 199 2.76 12.60 -8.83
C ALA A 199 3.00 12.17 -10.28
N ALA A 200 2.73 13.06 -11.24
CA ALA A 200 2.93 12.80 -12.66
C ALA A 200 4.39 12.58 -13.01
N CYS A 201 5.32 13.39 -12.47
CA CYS A 201 6.75 13.20 -12.68
C CYS A 201 7.23 11.86 -12.13
N ILE A 202 6.79 11.48 -10.93
CA ILE A 202 7.19 10.21 -10.32
C ILE A 202 6.65 9.02 -11.09
N PHE A 203 5.46 9.11 -11.69
CA PHE A 203 4.95 8.04 -12.53
C PHE A 203 5.61 8.01 -13.92
N ALA A 204 5.67 9.16 -14.60
CA ALA A 204 6.07 9.23 -16.01
C ALA A 204 7.58 9.01 -16.21
N VAL A 205 8.44 9.49 -15.31
CA VAL A 205 9.90 9.39 -15.48
C VAL A 205 10.37 7.92 -15.47
N PRO A 206 10.00 7.08 -14.48
CA PRO A 206 10.34 5.66 -14.51
C PRO A 206 9.78 4.94 -15.73
N CYS A 207 8.53 5.23 -16.13
CA CYS A 207 7.94 4.64 -17.34
C CYS A 207 8.73 5.01 -18.60
N ALA A 208 9.11 6.28 -18.77
CA ALA A 208 9.90 6.73 -19.91
C ALA A 208 11.32 6.13 -19.90
N LEU A 209 11.95 6.01 -18.73
CA LEU A 209 13.26 5.38 -18.58
C LEU A 209 13.21 3.89 -18.90
N LEU A 210 12.20 3.17 -18.41
CA LEU A 210 11.99 1.76 -18.72
C LEU A 210 11.75 1.57 -20.22
N GLN A 211 10.97 2.46 -20.86
CA GLN A 211 10.79 2.42 -22.30
C GLN A 211 12.10 2.60 -23.06
N ALA A 212 12.87 3.62 -22.70
CA ALA A 212 14.12 3.94 -23.38
C ALA A 212 15.19 2.86 -23.21
N THR A 213 15.21 2.15 -22.08
CA THR A 213 16.25 1.17 -21.74
C THR A 213 15.91 -0.26 -22.14
N THR A 214 14.63 -0.64 -22.09
CA THR A 214 14.22 -2.05 -22.28
C THR A 214 13.20 -2.25 -23.40
N GLY A 215 12.66 -1.18 -24.00
CA GLY A 215 11.53 -1.29 -24.92
C GLY A 215 10.29 -1.90 -24.26
N ALA A 216 10.09 -1.60 -22.97
CA ALA A 216 9.12 -2.28 -22.11
C ALA A 216 7.65 -2.12 -22.55
N PHE A 217 7.32 -1.09 -23.33
CA PHE A 217 5.98 -0.77 -23.84
C PHE A 217 5.95 -0.82 -25.37
#